data_AF-A0A1Q7ZXJ3-F1
#
_entry.id   AF-A0A1Q7ZXJ3-F1
#
_cell.length_a   1.000
_cell.length_b   1.000
_cell.length_c   1.000
_cell.angle_alpha   90.00
_cell.angle_beta   90.00
_cell.angle_gamma   90.00
#
_symmetry.space_group_name_H-M   'P 1'
#
loop_
_entity.id
_entity.type
_entity.pdbx_description
1 polymer ?
#
loop_
_entity_poly.entity_id
_entity_poly.type
_entity_poly.pdbx_seq_one_letter_code
_entity_poly.pdbx_strand_id
1 'polypeptide(L)'
;MLLGMRTGAFLALIFVAAALAAAQSPDTTRPRISVRVITPPPPAADTVLFHQVAPGTPLLVELTAKSPRIRFDTLFIYSRTDQKDWPYAGLPLDTSFEAVFQPVYPELAIPHQEPELFAAKRMVLDAAHIGYLLRVPGMYEPSRLDLWIYDARATRFAAPIEVAGSWGDAGCGFDLEALLIHSPTGVLQLVTHRNTGCVDIETGRTKSNVDSIWVRTWAAGGFTLPRASSDSTLLSLLKARHRRLQSEVP
;
A
#
# COMPACT_ATOMS: atom_id res chain seq x y z
N MET A 1 -24.96 -9.85 93.49
CA MET A 1 -25.56 -9.20 92.30
C MET A 1 -24.78 -9.74 91.10
N LEU A 2 -25.20 -10.92 90.62
CA LEU A 2 -25.80 -11.14 89.29
C LEU A 2 -24.89 -10.70 88.13
N LEU A 3 -24.62 -11.47 87.08
CA LEU A 3 -24.96 -12.83 86.68
C LEU A 3 -24.31 -13.06 85.30
N GLY A 4 -23.79 -14.27 85.04
CA GLY A 4 -23.76 -14.96 83.73
C GLY A 4 -22.68 -14.53 82.71
N MET A 5 -21.75 -15.41 82.32
CA MET A 5 -21.89 -16.52 81.35
C MET A 5 -22.12 -16.04 79.91
N ARG A 6 -21.11 -16.14 79.04
CA ARG A 6 -20.63 -17.31 78.25
C ARG A 6 -21.27 -17.37 76.85
N THR A 7 -20.37 -17.52 75.87
CA THR A 7 -20.51 -18.28 74.60
C THR A 7 -21.48 -17.81 73.51
N GLY A 8 -20.92 -17.63 72.31
CA GLY A 8 -21.60 -17.44 71.02
C GLY A 8 -20.65 -16.75 70.03
N ALA A 9 -19.59 -17.41 69.55
CA ALA A 9 -19.58 -18.26 68.36
C ALA A 9 -19.95 -17.52 67.05
N PHE A 10 -18.92 -17.34 66.21
CA PHE A 10 -18.93 -17.56 64.76
C PHE A 10 -20.16 -17.08 63.97
N LEU A 11 -20.06 -15.90 63.35
CA LEU A 11 -20.57 -15.63 61.99
C LEU A 11 -20.41 -14.14 61.65
N ALA A 12 -19.24 -13.76 61.13
CA ALA A 12 -19.08 -12.55 60.30
C ALA A 12 -17.74 -12.60 59.56
N LEU A 13 -17.42 -13.74 58.93
CA LEU A 13 -16.23 -13.89 58.09
C LEU A 13 -16.61 -14.46 56.72
N ILE A 14 -17.70 -13.94 56.16
CA ILE A 14 -18.04 -14.06 54.73
C ILE A 14 -18.80 -12.77 54.40
N PHE A 15 -18.13 -11.66 54.12
CA PHE A 15 -18.67 -10.56 53.30
C PHE A 15 -17.66 -9.47 52.90
N VAL A 16 -16.34 -9.67 53.11
CA VAL A 16 -15.31 -8.72 52.63
C VAL A 16 -14.51 -9.27 51.43
N ALA A 17 -14.81 -10.47 50.95
CA ALA A 17 -14.20 -11.00 49.71
C ALA A 17 -14.98 -10.65 48.42
N ALA A 18 -16.17 -10.04 48.53
CA ALA A 18 -16.99 -9.68 47.35
C ALA A 18 -16.83 -8.21 46.92
N ALA A 19 -16.27 -7.33 47.77
CA ALA A 19 -16.14 -5.90 47.45
C ALA A 19 -14.77 -5.52 46.87
N LEU A 20 -13.74 -6.36 47.01
CA LEU A 20 -12.42 -6.12 46.39
C LEU A 20 -12.18 -6.87 45.07
N ALA A 21 -13.12 -7.72 44.65
CA ALA A 21 -13.08 -8.38 43.33
C ALA A 21 -13.88 -7.62 42.25
N ALA A 22 -14.56 -6.52 42.62
CA ALA A 22 -15.36 -5.70 41.70
C ALA A 22 -14.66 -4.41 41.23
N ALA A 23 -13.41 -4.18 41.65
CA ALA A 23 -12.65 -2.96 41.36
C ALA A 23 -11.55 -3.13 40.29
N GLN A 24 -11.51 -4.27 39.60
CA GLN A 24 -10.66 -4.48 38.43
C GLN A 24 -11.51 -5.11 37.34
N SER A 25 -12.48 -4.34 36.82
CA SER A 25 -12.92 -4.61 35.45
C SER A 25 -11.69 -4.46 34.56
N PRO A 26 -11.29 -5.48 33.78
CA PRO A 26 -10.32 -5.26 32.73
C PRO A 26 -10.87 -4.14 31.87
N ASP A 27 -10.04 -3.14 31.60
CA ASP A 27 -10.37 -2.06 30.68
C ASP A 27 -10.62 -2.69 29.31
N THR A 28 -11.88 -3.05 29.06
CA THR A 28 -12.38 -3.58 27.79
C THR A 28 -12.70 -2.42 26.85
N THR A 29 -11.95 -1.32 26.92
CA THR A 29 -11.91 -0.39 25.80
C THR A 29 -11.26 -1.13 24.64
N ARG A 30 -12.12 -1.77 23.83
CA ARG A 30 -11.75 -2.25 22.50
C ARG A 30 -10.92 -1.14 21.85
N PRO A 31 -9.75 -1.47 21.26
CA PRO A 31 -8.93 -0.46 20.60
C PRO A 31 -9.85 0.30 19.63
N ARG A 32 -9.99 1.60 19.87
CA ARG A 32 -10.83 2.46 19.06
C ARG A 32 -10.11 2.59 17.72
N ILE A 33 -10.46 1.74 16.77
CA ILE A 33 -9.94 1.78 15.41
C ILE A 33 -10.43 3.08 14.78
N SER A 34 -9.59 4.11 14.82
CA SER A 34 -9.77 5.32 14.04
C SER A 34 -9.33 5.02 12.60
N VAL A 35 -10.29 4.68 11.74
CA VAL A 35 -10.06 4.64 10.30
C VAL A 35 -9.89 6.08 9.82
N ARG A 36 -8.65 6.57 9.82
CA ARG A 36 -8.31 7.73 8.98
C ARG A 36 -8.28 7.23 7.55
N VAL A 37 -9.32 7.54 6.79
CA VAL A 37 -9.26 7.49 5.34
C VAL A 37 -8.24 8.55 4.92
N ILE A 38 -6.99 8.14 4.74
CA ILE A 38 -6.01 8.94 4.01
C ILE A 38 -6.39 8.72 2.54
N THR A 39 -7.31 9.55 2.06
CA THR A 39 -7.47 9.71 0.62
C THR A 39 -6.11 10.21 0.12
N PRO A 40 -5.46 9.53 -0.84
CA PRO A 40 -4.28 10.14 -1.47
C PRO A 40 -4.71 11.53 -1.95
N PRO A 41 -3.86 12.55 -1.75
CA PRO A 41 -4.19 13.88 -2.23
C PRO A 41 -4.57 13.77 -3.72
N PRO A 42 -5.60 14.51 -4.19
CA PRO A 42 -5.82 14.64 -5.62
C PRO A 42 -4.49 15.07 -6.26
N PRO A 43 -4.15 14.58 -7.47
CA PRO A 43 -2.89 14.96 -8.11
C PRO A 43 -2.76 16.48 -8.09
N ALA A 44 -1.72 16.97 -7.41
CA ALA A 44 -1.39 18.37 -7.39
C ALA A 44 -0.65 18.71 -8.68
N ALA A 45 -0.98 19.90 -9.21
CA ALA A 45 -0.42 20.61 -10.36
C ALA A 45 -0.81 20.16 -11.79
N ASP A 46 -1.41 21.11 -12.51
CA ASP A 46 -1.51 21.21 -13.97
C ASP A 46 -0.11 20.99 -14.58
N THR A 47 0.12 19.79 -15.11
CA THR A 47 1.39 19.41 -15.77
C THR A 47 1.12 18.91 -17.17
N VAL A 48 2.08 19.13 -18.07
CA VAL A 48 2.07 18.62 -19.46
C VAL A 48 1.71 17.14 -19.53
N LEU A 49 2.05 16.34 -18.50
CA LEU A 49 1.69 14.92 -18.39
C LEU A 49 0.17 14.67 -18.47
N PHE A 50 -0.64 15.56 -17.91
CA PHE A 50 -2.10 15.42 -17.82
C PHE A 50 -2.84 16.22 -18.90
N HIS A 51 -2.15 17.12 -19.60
CA HIS A 51 -2.75 17.95 -20.64
C HIS A 51 -2.48 17.44 -22.05
N GLN A 52 -1.20 17.21 -22.40
CA GLN A 52 -0.83 16.73 -23.73
C GLN A 52 0.59 16.16 -23.74
N VAL A 53 0.68 14.89 -24.09
CA VAL A 53 1.91 14.14 -24.35
C VAL A 53 1.72 13.45 -25.71
N ALA A 54 2.13 14.13 -26.78
CA ALA A 54 1.96 13.59 -28.13
C ALA A 54 2.73 12.27 -28.30
N PRO A 55 2.24 11.34 -29.15
CA PRO A 55 3.00 10.17 -29.54
C PRO A 55 4.38 10.57 -30.10
N GLY A 56 5.43 9.86 -29.69
CA GLY A 56 6.79 10.13 -30.16
C GLY A 56 7.52 11.27 -29.43
N THR A 57 6.91 11.89 -28.42
CA THR A 57 7.65 12.76 -27.49
C THR A 57 8.85 12.02 -26.87
N PRO A 58 9.96 12.72 -26.57
CA PRO A 58 11.16 12.10 -25.98
C PRO A 58 10.83 11.25 -24.74
N LEU A 59 9.93 11.74 -23.88
CA LEU A 59 9.46 11.01 -22.70
C LEU A 59 8.81 9.66 -23.06
N LEU A 60 7.84 9.64 -23.99
CA LEU A 60 7.17 8.39 -24.37
C LEU A 60 8.09 7.43 -25.10
N VAL A 61 9.01 7.95 -25.93
CA VAL A 61 10.04 7.15 -26.60
C VAL A 61 10.90 6.45 -25.56
N GLU A 62 11.37 7.19 -24.57
CA GLU A 62 12.21 6.66 -23.51
C GLU A 62 11.47 5.65 -22.63
N LEU A 63 10.29 6.00 -22.13
CA LEU A 63 9.45 5.10 -21.35
C LEU A 63 9.19 3.79 -22.11
N THR A 64 8.90 3.87 -23.41
CA THR A 64 8.65 2.69 -24.26
C THR A 64 9.90 1.84 -24.46
N ALA A 65 11.06 2.48 -24.68
CA ALA A 65 12.32 1.80 -24.90
C ALA A 65 12.82 1.10 -23.63
N LYS A 66 12.68 1.75 -22.47
CA LYS A 66 13.16 1.26 -21.17
C LYS A 66 12.17 0.35 -20.45
N SER A 67 10.91 0.30 -20.87
CA SER A 67 9.88 -0.58 -20.28
C SER A 67 9.65 -1.82 -21.15
N PRO A 68 10.16 -3.01 -20.77
CA PRO A 68 9.82 -4.26 -21.44
C PRO A 68 8.30 -4.49 -21.46
N ARG A 69 7.79 -4.90 -22.62
CA ARG A 69 6.36 -5.20 -22.77
C ARG A 69 6.05 -6.55 -22.14
N ILE A 70 5.03 -6.58 -21.30
CA ILE A 70 4.47 -7.81 -20.74
C ILE A 70 3.06 -8.05 -21.24
N ARG A 71 2.69 -9.33 -21.32
CA ARG A 71 1.31 -9.79 -21.47
C ARG A 71 0.85 -10.32 -20.12
N PHE A 72 -0.38 -10.04 -19.73
CA PHE A 72 -0.90 -10.49 -18.45
C PHE A 72 -2.41 -10.71 -18.51
N ASP A 73 -2.86 -11.79 -17.88
CA ASP A 73 -4.25 -11.94 -17.43
C ASP A 73 -4.35 -11.56 -15.96
N THR A 74 -3.28 -11.80 -15.22
CA THR A 74 -3.09 -11.49 -13.80
C THR A 74 -1.63 -11.12 -13.56
N LEU A 75 -1.39 -9.95 -12.97
CA LEU A 75 -0.06 -9.46 -12.63
C LEU A 75 -0.02 -9.12 -11.14
N PHE A 76 0.88 -9.77 -10.41
CA PHE A 76 1.12 -9.49 -9.00
C PHE A 76 2.32 -8.57 -8.84
N ILE A 77 2.10 -7.40 -8.25
CA ILE A 77 3.05 -6.28 -8.17
C ILE A 77 3.39 -6.06 -6.70
N TYR A 78 4.68 -5.95 -6.40
CA TYR A 78 5.21 -5.84 -5.04
C TYR A 78 6.53 -5.08 -5.06
N SER A 79 6.89 -4.46 -3.93
CA SER A 79 8.16 -3.78 -3.74
C SER A 79 9.21 -4.68 -3.09
N ARG A 80 10.42 -4.76 -3.67
CA ARG A 80 11.62 -5.44 -3.10
C ARG A 80 12.91 -4.88 -3.68
N THR A 81 13.38 -3.79 -3.11
CA THR A 81 14.63 -3.11 -3.50
C THR A 81 15.90 -3.87 -3.11
N ASP A 82 15.81 -4.78 -2.14
CA ASP A 82 16.90 -5.62 -1.64
C ASP A 82 17.29 -6.78 -2.57
N GLN A 83 16.46 -7.12 -3.55
CA GLN A 83 16.69 -8.23 -4.47
C GLN A 83 17.25 -7.78 -5.81
N LYS A 84 18.43 -8.27 -6.17
CA LYS A 84 19.11 -7.97 -7.44
C LYS A 84 18.28 -8.35 -8.68
N ASP A 85 17.56 -9.47 -8.60
CA ASP A 85 16.74 -10.00 -9.70
C ASP A 85 15.25 -9.63 -9.56
N TRP A 86 14.95 -8.58 -8.78
CA TRP A 86 13.59 -8.11 -8.61
C TRP A 86 12.96 -7.72 -9.95
N PRO A 87 11.82 -8.32 -10.35
CA PRO A 87 11.24 -8.12 -11.68
C PRO A 87 10.90 -6.67 -12.02
N TYR A 88 10.79 -5.80 -11.00
CA TYR A 88 10.42 -4.40 -11.13
C TYR A 88 11.55 -3.41 -10.83
N ALA A 89 12.82 -3.87 -10.74
CA ALA A 89 13.97 -2.98 -10.57
C ALA A 89 14.05 -1.90 -11.67
N GLY A 90 13.73 -2.30 -12.91
CA GLY A 90 13.62 -1.39 -14.05
C GLY A 90 14.94 -0.82 -14.54
N LEU A 91 14.85 0.11 -15.49
CA LEU A 91 15.99 0.87 -16.01
C LEU A 91 15.82 2.35 -15.66
N PRO A 92 16.89 3.04 -15.22
CA PRO A 92 16.79 4.44 -14.81
C PRO A 92 16.34 5.30 -15.99
N LEU A 93 15.42 6.22 -15.74
CA LEU A 93 15.10 7.29 -16.68
C LEU A 93 16.23 8.32 -16.69
N ASP A 94 16.38 9.01 -17.81
CA ASP A 94 17.27 10.15 -17.94
C ASP A 94 16.78 11.25 -16.99
N THR A 95 17.71 11.82 -16.21
CA THR A 95 17.40 12.80 -15.17
C THR A 95 16.81 14.08 -15.76
N SER A 96 16.96 14.34 -17.07
CA SER A 96 16.28 15.45 -17.76
C SER A 96 14.75 15.35 -17.70
N PHE A 97 14.16 14.18 -17.43
CA PHE A 97 12.72 14.01 -17.26
C PHE A 97 12.23 14.29 -15.83
N GLU A 98 13.10 14.42 -14.83
CA GLU A 98 12.69 14.59 -13.43
C GLU A 98 11.80 15.82 -13.23
N ALA A 99 12.12 16.94 -13.88
CA ALA A 99 11.33 18.17 -13.84
C ALA A 99 9.88 17.98 -14.33
N VAL A 100 9.66 17.03 -15.25
CA VAL A 100 8.32 16.71 -15.77
C VAL A 100 7.49 15.96 -14.73
N PHE A 101 8.14 15.14 -13.90
CA PHE A 101 7.52 14.33 -12.86
C PHE A 101 7.47 15.01 -11.48
N GLN A 102 8.27 16.06 -11.24
CA GLN A 102 8.29 16.86 -10.00
C GLN A 102 6.89 17.29 -9.48
N PRO A 103 5.93 17.68 -10.34
CA PRO A 103 4.56 17.99 -9.91
C PRO A 103 3.88 16.83 -9.14
N VAL A 104 4.23 15.59 -9.48
CA VAL A 104 3.70 14.38 -8.85
C VAL A 104 4.63 13.87 -7.75
N TYR A 105 5.95 14.03 -7.92
CA TYR A 105 6.99 13.60 -6.99
C TYR A 105 7.87 14.79 -6.58
N PRO A 106 7.43 15.60 -5.60
CA PRO A 106 8.16 16.79 -5.17
C PRO A 106 9.59 16.51 -4.70
N GLU A 107 9.89 15.28 -4.29
CA GLU A 107 11.21 14.80 -3.88
C GLU A 107 12.27 14.92 -4.98
N LEU A 108 11.83 14.93 -6.25
CA LEU A 108 12.68 15.13 -7.43
C LEU A 108 13.16 16.59 -7.60
N ALA A 109 12.66 17.53 -6.79
CA ALA A 109 13.14 18.91 -6.80
C ALA A 109 14.53 19.03 -6.14
N ILE A 110 14.91 18.03 -5.35
CA ILE A 110 16.20 17.95 -4.69
C ILE A 110 17.14 17.17 -5.63
N PRO A 111 18.32 17.71 -5.98
CA PRO A 111 19.28 16.96 -6.79
C PRO A 111 19.75 15.70 -6.06
N HIS A 112 19.59 14.54 -6.72
CA HIS A 112 20.09 13.26 -6.24
C HIS A 112 21.33 12.84 -7.03
N GLN A 113 22.23 12.09 -6.39
CA GLN A 113 23.40 11.54 -7.08
C GLN A 113 23.04 10.31 -7.92
N GLU A 114 21.96 9.63 -7.55
CA GLU A 114 21.46 8.44 -8.23
C GLU A 114 20.11 8.72 -8.89
N PRO A 115 19.74 8.00 -9.95
CA PRO A 115 18.43 8.15 -10.57
C PRO A 115 17.31 7.77 -9.59
N GLU A 116 16.26 8.57 -9.56
CA GLU A 116 15.10 8.35 -8.67
C GLU A 116 13.89 7.75 -9.40
N LEU A 117 13.91 7.76 -10.73
CA LEU A 117 12.85 7.24 -11.58
C LEU A 117 13.36 6.10 -12.45
N PHE A 118 12.64 4.98 -12.49
CA PHE A 118 12.97 3.83 -13.32
C PHE A 118 11.74 3.33 -14.06
N ALA A 119 11.90 3.06 -15.34
CA ALA A 119 10.92 2.36 -16.15
C ALA A 119 11.02 0.84 -15.89
N ALA A 120 9.99 0.23 -15.30
CA ALA A 120 10.02 -1.17 -14.92
C ALA A 120 9.38 -2.08 -15.99
N LYS A 121 8.13 -1.81 -16.36
CA LYS A 121 7.35 -2.63 -17.32
C LYS A 121 6.34 -1.77 -18.04
N ARG A 122 5.91 -2.22 -19.23
CA ARG A 122 4.72 -1.68 -19.90
C ARG A 122 3.76 -2.77 -20.33
N MET A 123 2.48 -2.44 -20.39
CA MET A 123 1.43 -3.35 -20.76
C MET A 123 0.36 -2.63 -21.58
N VAL A 124 -0.22 -3.34 -22.54
CA VAL A 124 -1.39 -2.83 -23.27
C VAL A 124 -2.60 -3.24 -22.44
N LEU A 125 -3.35 -2.26 -21.96
CA LEU A 125 -4.54 -2.48 -21.14
C LEU A 125 -5.76 -2.68 -22.04
N ASP A 126 -5.87 -1.86 -23.09
CA ASP A 126 -6.86 -2.02 -24.15
C ASP A 126 -6.35 -1.34 -25.44
N ALA A 127 -7.24 -1.14 -26.42
CA ALA A 127 -6.89 -0.54 -27.71
C ALA A 127 -6.45 0.94 -27.64
N ALA A 128 -6.75 1.65 -26.55
CA ALA A 128 -6.41 3.06 -26.35
C ALA A 128 -5.40 3.28 -25.22
N HIS A 129 -5.29 2.36 -24.25
CA HIS A 129 -4.54 2.59 -23.02
C HIS A 129 -3.30 1.70 -22.90
N ILE A 130 -2.18 2.34 -22.55
CA ILE A 130 -0.91 1.69 -22.24
C ILE A 130 -0.57 1.99 -20.79
N GLY A 131 -0.42 0.94 -19.98
CA GLY A 131 0.09 1.04 -18.61
C GLY A 131 1.61 0.99 -18.60
N TYR A 132 2.23 1.86 -17.81
CA TYR A 132 3.65 1.87 -17.46
C TYR A 132 3.77 1.71 -15.96
N LEU A 133 4.53 0.72 -15.52
CA LEU A 133 4.95 0.60 -14.13
C LEU A 133 6.28 1.34 -13.99
N LEU A 134 6.28 2.36 -13.14
CA LEU A 134 7.47 3.13 -12.80
C LEU A 134 7.86 2.82 -11.38
N ARG A 135 9.16 2.61 -11.15
CA ARG A 135 9.75 2.71 -9.82
C ARG A 135 10.09 4.17 -9.57
N VAL A 136 9.59 4.69 -8.48
CA VAL A 136 9.57 6.12 -8.18
C VAL A 136 10.07 6.36 -6.75
N PRO A 137 10.36 7.61 -6.36
CA PRO A 137 10.79 7.92 -5.01
C PRO A 137 9.87 7.30 -3.95
N GLY A 138 10.50 6.63 -2.98
CA GLY A 138 9.90 6.23 -1.71
C GLY A 138 10.39 7.13 -0.56
N MET A 139 10.17 6.71 0.68
CA MET A 139 10.60 7.49 1.85
C MET A 139 12.13 7.56 2.01
N TYR A 140 12.83 6.49 1.65
CA TYR A 140 14.29 6.36 1.84
C TYR A 140 15.07 6.07 0.57
N GLU A 141 14.42 5.39 -0.37
CA GLU A 141 15.00 4.99 -1.65
C GLU A 141 13.86 4.84 -2.68
N PRO A 142 14.17 4.72 -3.99
CA PRO A 142 13.20 4.43 -5.03
C PRO A 142 12.62 3.01 -4.88
N SER A 143 11.71 2.82 -3.93
CA SER A 143 11.07 1.54 -3.61
C SER A 143 9.59 1.50 -3.99
N ARG A 144 8.95 2.64 -4.22
CA ARG A 144 7.53 2.71 -4.60
C ARG A 144 7.36 2.36 -6.07
N LEU A 145 6.28 1.66 -6.40
CA LEU A 145 5.83 1.41 -7.77
C LEU A 145 4.49 2.10 -8.02
N ASP A 146 4.48 2.92 -9.06
CA ASP A 146 3.28 3.61 -9.53
C ASP A 146 2.88 3.10 -10.93
N LEU A 147 1.59 2.86 -11.11
CA LEU A 147 1.00 2.57 -12.41
C LEU A 147 0.55 3.88 -13.08
N TRP A 148 1.24 4.23 -14.16
CA TRP A 148 0.94 5.34 -15.04
C TRP A 148 0.19 4.84 -16.27
N ILE A 149 -0.96 5.43 -16.59
CA ILE A 149 -1.76 4.99 -17.75
C ILE A 149 -1.79 6.10 -18.78
N TYR A 150 -1.19 5.84 -19.93
CA TYR A 150 -1.22 6.69 -21.11
C TYR A 150 -2.45 6.37 -21.95
N ASP A 151 -3.31 7.36 -22.16
CA ASP A 151 -4.41 7.31 -23.13
C ASP A 151 -3.89 7.83 -24.47
N ALA A 152 -3.75 6.92 -25.44
CA ALA A 152 -3.26 7.24 -26.78
C ALA A 152 -4.25 8.06 -27.62
N ARG A 153 -5.55 8.05 -27.28
CA ARG A 153 -6.58 8.85 -27.97
C ARG A 153 -6.61 10.27 -27.44
N ALA A 154 -6.57 10.43 -26.12
CA ALA A 154 -6.50 11.74 -25.49
C ALA A 154 -5.08 12.32 -25.47
N THR A 155 -4.08 11.52 -25.84
CA THR A 155 -2.65 11.87 -25.84
C THR A 155 -2.20 12.44 -24.50
N ARG A 156 -2.50 11.76 -23.39
CA ARG A 156 -2.16 12.21 -22.03
C ARG A 156 -2.10 11.05 -21.05
N PHE A 157 -1.49 11.27 -19.90
CA PHE A 157 -1.57 10.35 -18.78
C PHE A 157 -2.82 10.62 -17.92
N ALA A 158 -3.38 9.56 -17.37
CA ALA A 158 -4.22 9.63 -16.18
C ALA A 158 -3.35 9.85 -14.94
N ALA A 159 -3.97 10.28 -13.84
CA ALA A 159 -3.30 10.35 -12.55
C ALA A 159 -2.71 8.98 -12.18
N PRO A 160 -1.44 8.91 -11.73
CA PRO A 160 -0.82 7.65 -11.36
C PRO A 160 -1.45 7.08 -10.09
N ILE A 161 -1.30 5.78 -9.93
CA ILE A 161 -1.78 5.05 -8.76
C ILE A 161 -0.65 4.24 -8.19
N GLU A 162 -0.38 4.45 -6.91
CA GLU A 162 0.53 3.61 -6.15
C GLU A 162 -0.01 2.17 -6.09
N VAL A 163 0.79 1.23 -6.57
CA VAL A 163 0.44 -0.20 -6.66
C VAL A 163 1.33 -1.07 -5.80
N ALA A 164 2.53 -0.61 -5.45
CA ALA A 164 3.34 -1.25 -4.43
C ALA A 164 4.29 -0.27 -3.76
N GLY A 165 4.69 -0.60 -2.55
CA GLY A 165 5.64 0.19 -1.79
C GLY A 165 5.78 -0.39 -0.40
N SER A 166 6.88 -0.09 0.25
CA SER A 166 7.06 -0.38 1.66
C SER A 166 7.90 0.70 2.30
N TRP A 167 7.64 0.95 3.58
CA TRP A 167 8.55 1.71 4.43
C TRP A 167 8.42 1.22 5.86
N GLY A 168 9.48 1.43 6.64
CA GLY A 168 9.47 1.20 8.07
C GLY A 168 10.39 2.19 8.77
N ASP A 169 9.93 2.75 9.87
CA ASP A 169 10.71 3.60 10.77
C ASP A 169 10.17 3.52 12.19
N ALA A 170 11.06 3.61 13.18
CA ALA A 170 10.71 3.73 14.58
C ALA A 170 9.63 2.71 15.04
N GLY A 171 9.75 1.47 14.60
CA GLY A 171 8.83 0.38 14.94
C GLY A 171 7.49 0.41 14.19
N CYS A 172 7.23 1.37 13.32
CA CYS A 172 6.07 1.41 12.45
C CYS A 172 6.46 1.16 11.00
N GLY A 173 5.57 0.58 10.20
CA GLY A 173 5.81 0.41 8.78
C GLY A 173 4.58 -0.08 8.04
N PHE A 174 4.69 -0.12 6.72
CA PHE A 174 3.70 -0.79 5.88
C PHE A 174 4.34 -1.54 4.73
N ASP A 175 3.59 -2.53 4.25
CA ASP A 175 3.78 -3.16 2.94
C ASP A 175 2.50 -2.97 2.12
N LEU A 176 2.66 -2.49 0.90
CA LEU A 176 1.62 -2.36 -0.12
C LEU A 176 2.00 -3.24 -1.31
N GLU A 177 1.04 -4.03 -1.75
CA GLU A 177 1.13 -4.88 -2.92
C GLU A 177 -0.18 -4.84 -3.70
N ALA A 178 -0.12 -5.24 -4.96
CA ALA A 178 -1.27 -5.21 -5.84
C ALA A 178 -1.40 -6.45 -6.72
N LEU A 179 -2.64 -6.72 -7.11
CA LEU A 179 -3.00 -7.64 -8.17
C LEU A 179 -3.76 -6.87 -9.23
N LEU A 180 -3.19 -6.79 -10.42
CA LEU A 180 -3.84 -6.25 -11.60
C LEU A 180 -4.41 -7.41 -12.42
N ILE A 181 -5.73 -7.44 -12.60
CA ILE A 181 -6.44 -8.56 -13.23
C ILE A 181 -7.45 -8.07 -14.26
N HIS A 182 -7.63 -8.84 -15.33
CA HIS A 182 -8.83 -8.70 -16.15
C HIS A 182 -9.94 -9.55 -15.52
N SER A 183 -11.10 -8.95 -15.28
CA SER A 183 -12.29 -9.70 -14.87
C SER A 183 -12.69 -10.68 -15.98
N PRO A 184 -13.54 -11.68 -15.70
CA PRO A 184 -14.11 -12.54 -16.73
C PRO A 184 -14.88 -11.77 -17.83
N THR A 185 -15.34 -10.55 -17.51
CA THR A 185 -16.00 -9.64 -18.45
C THR A 185 -15.02 -8.75 -19.22
N GLY A 186 -13.71 -8.95 -19.05
CA GLY A 186 -12.65 -8.18 -19.71
C GLY A 186 -12.34 -6.83 -19.07
N VAL A 187 -12.96 -6.49 -17.94
CA VAL A 187 -12.75 -5.20 -17.26
C VAL A 187 -11.51 -5.28 -16.38
N LEU A 188 -10.59 -4.33 -16.54
CA LEU A 188 -9.41 -4.24 -15.70
C LEU A 188 -9.78 -3.88 -14.25
N GLN A 189 -9.27 -4.65 -13.31
CA GLN A 189 -9.41 -4.42 -11.87
C GLN A 189 -8.04 -4.38 -11.22
N LEU A 190 -7.92 -3.49 -10.23
CA LEU A 190 -6.75 -3.35 -9.38
C LEU A 190 -7.17 -3.67 -7.95
N VAL A 191 -6.60 -4.74 -7.41
CA VAL A 191 -6.78 -5.13 -6.01
C VAL A 191 -5.50 -4.77 -5.28
N THR A 192 -5.57 -3.88 -4.30
CA THR A 192 -4.43 -3.50 -3.46
C THR A 192 -4.61 -4.08 -2.08
N HIS A 193 -3.56 -4.67 -1.52
CA HIS A 193 -3.49 -5.11 -0.13
C HIS A 193 -2.40 -4.32 0.58
N ARG A 194 -2.77 -3.69 1.70
CA ARG A 194 -1.84 -2.96 2.55
C ARG A 194 -1.91 -3.53 3.95
N ASN A 195 -0.74 -3.90 4.45
CA ASN A 195 -0.54 -4.23 5.84
C ASN A 195 0.24 -3.08 6.49
N THR A 196 -0.28 -2.50 7.57
CA THR A 196 0.40 -1.45 8.34
C THR A 196 0.51 -1.89 9.79
N GLY A 197 1.73 -2.04 10.27
CA GLY A 197 2.02 -2.50 11.62
C GLY A 197 2.81 -1.46 12.40
N CYS A 198 2.56 -1.40 13.71
CA CYS A 198 3.43 -0.71 14.65
C CYS A 198 3.74 -1.62 15.83
N VAL A 199 5.01 -1.64 16.24
CA VAL A 199 5.51 -2.30 17.44
C VAL A 199 6.05 -1.26 18.40
N ASP A 200 5.95 -1.58 19.68
CA ASP A 200 6.70 -0.90 20.71
C ASP A 200 8.18 -1.32 20.61
N ILE A 201 9.09 -0.38 20.38
CA ILE A 201 10.50 -0.70 20.12
C ILE A 201 11.19 -1.24 21.38
N GLU A 202 10.76 -0.81 22.58
CA GLU A 202 11.38 -1.22 23.84
C GLU A 202 10.94 -2.63 24.26
N THR A 203 9.66 -2.93 24.05
CA THR A 203 9.06 -4.19 24.52
C THR A 203 8.85 -5.23 23.43
N GLY A 204 9.01 -4.84 22.15
CA GLY A 204 8.72 -5.67 20.98
C GLY A 204 7.24 -6.00 20.78
N ARG A 205 6.34 -5.46 21.60
CA ARG A 205 4.90 -5.79 21.55
C ARG A 205 4.21 -5.04 20.41
N THR A 206 3.34 -5.73 19.66
CA THR A 206 2.49 -5.10 18.65
C THR A 206 1.57 -4.06 19.30
N LYS A 207 1.70 -2.80 18.88
CA LYS A 207 0.79 -1.70 19.24
C LYS A 207 -0.43 -1.67 18.35
N SER A 208 -0.23 -1.87 17.05
CA SER A 208 -1.31 -1.90 16.07
C SER A 208 -0.93 -2.77 14.87
N ASN A 209 -1.94 -3.34 14.25
CA ASN A 209 -1.82 -3.99 12.96
C ASN A 209 -3.11 -3.78 12.18
N VAL A 210 -3.02 -3.20 11.00
CA VAL A 210 -4.14 -2.90 10.13
C VAL A 210 -3.87 -3.55 8.78
N ASP A 211 -4.72 -4.51 8.45
CA ASP A 211 -4.71 -5.24 7.19
C ASP A 211 -5.93 -4.77 6.38
N SER A 212 -5.69 -4.27 5.18
CA SER A 212 -6.73 -3.64 4.35
C SER A 212 -6.60 -4.07 2.90
N ILE A 213 -7.75 -4.42 2.31
CA ILE A 213 -7.88 -4.67 0.88
C ILE A 213 -8.81 -3.65 0.26
N TRP A 214 -8.38 -3.10 -0.87
CA TRP A 214 -9.23 -2.26 -1.71
C TRP A 214 -9.28 -2.79 -3.13
N VAL A 215 -10.44 -2.63 -3.74
CA VAL A 215 -10.66 -2.94 -5.15
C VAL A 215 -10.99 -1.64 -5.87
N ARG A 216 -10.35 -1.44 -7.01
CA ARG A 216 -10.65 -0.39 -7.98
C ARG A 216 -10.94 -1.03 -9.32
N THR A 217 -11.90 -0.46 -10.03
CA THR A 217 -12.26 -0.91 -11.38
C THR A 217 -11.88 0.16 -12.37
N TRP A 218 -11.35 -0.23 -13.53
CA TRP A 218 -11.11 0.70 -14.62
C TRP A 218 -12.44 1.08 -15.29
N ALA A 219 -12.77 2.37 -15.29
CA ALA A 219 -13.97 2.91 -15.90
C ALA A 219 -13.73 4.37 -16.33
N ALA A 220 -14.29 4.77 -17.47
CA ALA A 220 -14.25 6.15 -17.95
C ALA A 220 -12.83 6.78 -18.04
N GLY A 221 -11.82 5.99 -18.42
CA GLY A 221 -10.44 6.48 -18.59
C GLY A 221 -9.64 6.61 -17.29
N GLY A 222 -10.12 6.04 -16.19
CA GLY A 222 -9.43 6.03 -14.90
C GLY A 222 -9.84 4.85 -14.02
N PHE A 223 -9.13 4.64 -12.92
CA PHE A 223 -9.62 3.74 -11.88
C PHE A 223 -10.62 4.47 -10.98
N THR A 224 -11.68 3.76 -10.58
CA THR A 224 -12.65 4.26 -9.61
C THR A 224 -12.00 4.52 -8.25
N LEU A 225 -12.74 5.23 -7.39
CA LEU A 225 -12.40 5.32 -5.97
C LEU A 225 -12.25 3.92 -5.34
N PRO A 226 -11.31 3.75 -4.39
CA PRO A 226 -11.08 2.48 -3.73
C PRO A 226 -12.30 2.05 -2.93
N ARG A 227 -12.78 0.83 -3.17
CA ARG A 227 -13.81 0.18 -2.37
C ARG A 227 -13.16 -0.84 -1.46
N ALA A 228 -13.36 -0.72 -0.15
CA ALA A 228 -12.90 -1.73 0.80
C ALA A 228 -13.54 -3.09 0.48
N SER A 229 -12.73 -4.15 0.55
CA SER A 229 -13.18 -5.52 0.38
C SER A 229 -12.90 -6.34 1.63
N SER A 230 -13.88 -7.15 2.04
CA SER A 230 -13.75 -8.15 3.10
C SER A 230 -13.63 -9.57 2.55
N ASP A 231 -13.33 -9.72 1.26
CA ASP A 231 -13.17 -11.03 0.62
C ASP A 231 -11.92 -11.74 1.14
N SER A 232 -12.15 -12.75 1.98
CA SER A 232 -11.10 -13.57 2.58
C SER A 232 -10.34 -14.44 1.56
N THR A 233 -10.93 -14.71 0.40
CA THR A 233 -10.29 -15.46 -0.69
C THR A 233 -9.24 -14.60 -1.37
N LEU A 234 -9.58 -13.36 -1.71
CA LEU A 234 -8.62 -12.39 -2.26
C LEU A 234 -7.47 -12.13 -1.29
N LEU A 235 -7.77 -11.99 0.00
CA LEU A 235 -6.74 -11.85 1.04
C LEU A 235 -5.82 -13.06 1.09
N SER A 236 -6.38 -14.26 1.07
CA SER A 236 -5.61 -15.50 1.12
C SER A 236 -4.72 -15.67 -0.11
N LEU A 237 -5.22 -15.27 -1.30
CA LEU A 237 -4.47 -15.30 -2.54
C LEU A 237 -3.27 -14.35 -2.51
N LEU A 238 -3.48 -13.11 -2.09
CA LEU A 238 -2.42 -12.09 -1.97
C LEU A 238 -1.37 -12.53 -0.96
N LYS A 239 -1.78 -12.96 0.24
CA LYS A 239 -0.87 -13.50 1.26
C LYS A 239 -0.11 -14.74 0.80
N ALA A 240 -0.75 -15.64 0.06
CA ALA A 240 -0.08 -16.83 -0.48
C ALA A 240 1.00 -16.45 -1.51
N ARG A 241 0.74 -15.48 -2.38
CA ARG A 241 1.73 -14.96 -3.33
C ARG A 241 2.88 -14.26 -2.61
N HIS A 242 2.57 -13.40 -1.65
CA HIS A 242 3.58 -12.73 -0.83
C HIS A 242 4.51 -13.75 -0.16
N ARG A 243 3.96 -14.75 0.54
CA ARG A 243 4.77 -15.80 1.21
C ARG A 243 5.67 -16.57 0.25
N ARG A 244 5.20 -16.88 -0.97
CA ARG A 244 6.05 -17.55 -1.97
C ARG A 244 7.29 -16.71 -2.31
N LEU A 245 7.11 -15.40 -2.49
CA LEU A 245 8.22 -14.49 -2.73
C LEU A 245 9.19 -14.40 -1.55
N GLN A 246 8.68 -14.50 -0.32
CA GLN A 246 9.55 -14.55 0.87
C GLN A 246 10.33 -15.86 0.96
N SER A 247 9.75 -16.99 0.52
CA SER A 247 10.37 -18.32 0.59
C SER A 247 11.34 -18.64 -0.56
N GLU A 248 11.29 -17.88 -1.66
CA GLU A 248 12.19 -18.03 -2.81
C GLU A 248 13.53 -17.27 -2.61
N VAL A 249 13.81 -16.81 -1.38
CA VAL A 249 15.10 -16.23 -0.98
C VAL A 249 16.04 -17.38 -0.57
N PRO A 250 17.15 -17.63 -1.29
CA PRO A 250 18.18 -18.58 -0.87
C PRO A 250 18.96 -18.09 0.35
#